data_AF-A0A0B7C437-F1
#
_entry.id   AF-A0A0B7C437-F1
#
_cell.length_a   1.000
_cell.length_b   1.000
_cell.length_c   1.000
_cell.angle_alpha   90.00
_cell.angle_beta   90.00
_cell.angle_gamma   90.00
#
_symmetry.space_group_name_H-M   'P 1'
#
loop_
_entity.id
_entity.type
_entity.pdbx_description
1 polymer ?
#
loop_
_entity_poly.entity_id
_entity_poly.type
_entity_poly.pdbx_seq_one_letter_code
_entity_poly.pdbx_strand_id
1 'polypeptide(L)'
;MYFPLGWPKRLKTYIGVNETIKHIVSSCDRMLFAVISNKTLSIWYSKPCVQIVTLNLSQKLQSEVGDFLQGEWKPDSSLIAIMTQQNCVVF
;
A
#
# COMPACT_ATOMS: atom_id res chain seq x y z
N MET A 1 -26.00 -11.18 5.20
CA MET A 1 -24.63 -10.61 5.24
C MET A 1 -23.93 -11.15 6.48
N TYR A 2 -22.84 -11.90 6.31
CA TYR A 2 -22.01 -12.30 7.45
C TYR A 2 -21.05 -11.15 7.77
N PHE A 3 -21.15 -10.59 8.98
CA PHE A 3 -20.13 -9.66 9.47
C PHE A 3 -18.78 -10.40 9.53
N PRO A 4 -17.67 -9.77 9.11
CA PRO A 4 -16.34 -10.37 9.20
C PRO A 4 -15.88 -10.42 10.67
N LEU A 5 -16.44 -11.37 11.43
CA LEU A 5 -15.98 -11.75 12.75
C LEU A 5 -14.60 -12.42 12.59
N GLY A 6 -13.58 -11.86 13.26
CA GLY A 6 -12.20 -12.38 13.24
C GLY A 6 -11.24 -11.73 12.24
N TRP A 7 -11.68 -10.72 11.47
CA TRP A 7 -10.74 -9.96 10.65
C TRP A 7 -9.94 -8.96 11.52
N PRO A 8 -8.68 -8.69 11.19
CA PRO A 8 -7.89 -7.68 11.88
C PRO A 8 -8.59 -6.33 11.78
N LYS A 9 -9.12 -5.82 12.89
CA LYS A 9 -9.80 -4.51 12.95
C LYS A 9 -8.81 -3.35 13.01
N ARG A 10 -7.55 -3.64 13.33
CA ARG A 10 -6.49 -2.65 13.53
C ARG A 10 -5.23 -3.18 12.89
N LEU A 11 -4.65 -2.38 12.00
CA LEU A 11 -3.34 -2.64 11.43
C LEU A 11 -2.30 -1.85 12.20
N LYS A 12 -1.29 -2.52 12.76
CA LYS A 12 -0.12 -1.84 13.32
C LYS A 12 0.85 -1.59 12.17
N THR A 13 0.75 -0.43 11.56
CA THR A 13 1.68 0.00 10.51
C THR A 13 2.93 0.60 11.16
N TYR A 14 4.13 0.18 10.74
CA TYR A 14 5.41 0.79 11.13
C TYR A 14 5.67 2.08 10.34
N ILE A 15 4.67 2.93 10.26
CA ILE A 15 4.73 4.21 9.60
C ILE A 15 5.38 5.19 10.58
N GLY A 16 6.31 6.03 10.10
CA GLY A 16 6.98 7.03 10.94
C GLY A 16 5.96 7.96 11.60
N VAL A 17 6.31 8.55 12.74
CA VAL A 17 5.42 9.29 13.67
C VAL A 17 4.52 10.36 13.01
N ASN A 18 4.82 10.82 11.78
CA ASN A 18 4.07 11.85 11.05
C ASN A 18 3.52 11.43 9.68
N GLU A 19 3.57 10.16 9.30
CA GLU A 19 3.06 9.71 8.00
C GLU A 19 1.60 9.26 8.11
N THR A 20 0.77 9.72 7.16
CA THR A 20 -0.65 9.38 7.09
C THR A 20 -0.90 8.40 5.97
N ILE A 21 -1.79 7.43 6.21
CA ILE A 21 -2.23 6.49 5.18
C ILE A 21 -3.11 7.26 4.19
N LYS A 22 -2.72 7.23 2.91
CA LYS A 22 -3.43 7.89 1.81
C LYS A 22 -4.42 6.95 1.14
N HIS A 23 -4.01 5.71 0.93
CA HIS A 23 -4.82 4.73 0.20
C HIS A 23 -4.56 3.32 0.69
N ILE A 24 -5.60 2.49 0.68
CA ILE A 24 -5.52 1.05 0.93
C ILE A 24 -6.22 0.34 -0.21
N VAL A 25 -5.54 -0.61 -0.84
CA VAL A 25 -6.10 -1.37 -1.97
C VAL A 25 -5.87 -2.86 -1.79
N SER A 26 -6.94 -3.65 -1.85
CA SER A 26 -6.88 -5.11 -1.75
C SER A 26 -6.72 -5.75 -3.13
N SER A 27 -5.97 -6.84 -3.19
CA SER A 27 -5.94 -7.77 -4.31
C SER A 27 -6.86 -8.96 -3.96
N CYS A 28 -7.79 -9.27 -4.86
CA CYS A 28 -8.78 -10.34 -4.66
C CYS A 28 -8.15 -11.74 -4.78
N ASP A 29 -7.17 -11.92 -5.67
CA ASP A 29 -6.65 -13.25 -6.01
C ASP A 29 -5.66 -13.80 -4.99
N ARG A 30 -4.85 -12.94 -4.36
CA ARG A 30 -3.73 -13.38 -3.50
C ARG A 30 -3.94 -13.06 -2.02
N MET A 31 -5.13 -12.60 -1.62
CA MET A 31 -5.41 -12.19 -0.24
C MET A 31 -4.43 -11.12 0.27
N LEU A 32 -3.91 -10.31 -0.65
CA LEU A 32 -2.96 -9.23 -0.40
C LEU A 32 -3.70 -7.90 -0.25
N PHE A 33 -3.10 -6.97 0.48
CA PHE A 33 -3.50 -5.58 0.40
C PHE A 33 -2.27 -4.68 0.50
N ALA A 34 -2.30 -3.58 -0.24
CA ALA A 34 -1.29 -2.54 -0.18
C ALA A 34 -1.80 -1.39 0.68
N VAL A 35 -0.92 -0.87 1.53
CA VAL A 35 -1.12 0.34 2.32
C VAL A 35 -0.13 1.37 1.81
N ILE A 36 -0.66 2.47 1.29
CA ILE A 36 0.08 3.54 0.65
C ILE A 36 0.02 4.77 1.56
N SER A 37 1.19 5.29 1.90
CA SER A 37 1.39 6.57 2.59
C SER A 37 2.17 7.50 1.65
N ASN A 38 2.43 8.74 2.06
CA ASN A 38 3.13 9.72 1.23
C ASN A 38 4.47 9.20 0.66
N LYS A 39 5.26 8.49 1.47
CA LYS A 39 6.61 8.05 1.10
C LYS A 39 6.79 6.54 1.10
N THR A 40 5.78 5.81 1.55
CA THR A 40 5.91 4.39 1.86
C THR A 40 4.78 3.61 1.23
N LEU A 41 5.14 2.48 0.63
CA LEU A 41 4.21 1.47 0.15
C LEU A 41 4.52 0.20 0.93
N SER A 42 3.54 -0.35 1.63
CA SER A 42 3.67 -1.63 2.32
C SER A 42 2.66 -2.63 1.79
N ILE A 43 3.10 -3.85 1.49
CA ILE A 43 2.24 -4.95 1.05
C ILE A 43 2.08 -5.91 2.21
N TRP A 44 0.85 -6.30 2.45
CA TRP A 44 0.45 -7.15 3.56
C TRP A 44 -0.33 -8.36 3.06
N TYR A 45 -0.11 -9.49 3.70
CA TYR A 45 -1.00 -10.63 3.61
C TYR A 45 -2.13 -10.45 4.62
N SER A 46 -3.37 -10.76 4.23
CA SER A 46 -4.53 -10.55 5.13
C SER A 46 -4.72 -11.65 6.17
N LYS A 47 -4.29 -12.89 5.89
CA LYS A 47 -4.56 -14.06 6.74
C LYS A 47 -3.41 -15.09 6.74
N PRO A 48 -2.40 -14.96 7.62
CA PRO A 48 -2.33 -14.05 8.76
C PRO A 48 -1.97 -12.61 8.36
N CYS A 49 -2.43 -11.63 9.14
CA CYS A 49 -2.20 -10.20 8.93
C CYS A 49 -0.72 -9.84 9.11
N VAL A 50 0.08 -10.00 8.06
CA VAL A 50 1.54 -9.93 8.11
C VAL A 50 2.06 -9.04 7.00
N GLN A 51 2.93 -8.10 7.35
CA GLN A 51 3.62 -7.26 6.38
C GLN A 51 4.66 -8.12 5.64
N ILE A 52 4.56 -8.15 4.31
CA ILE A 52 5.46 -8.92 3.44
C ILE A 52 6.66 -8.07 3.05
N VAL A 53 6.40 -6.84 2.60
CA VAL A 53 7.44 -5.94 2.10
C VAL A 53 7.02 -4.49 2.31
N THR A 54 8.02 -3.63 2.53
CA THR A 54 7.86 -2.18 2.54
C THR A 54 8.85 -1.54 1.61
N LEU A 55 8.36 -0.75 0.67
CA LEU A 55 9.11 0.13 -0.20
C LEU A 55 9.07 1.55 0.40
N ASN A 56 10.25 2.11 0.61
CA ASN A 56 10.41 3.50 1.01
C ASN A 56 10.97 4.30 -0.16
N LEU A 57 10.34 5.43 -0.50
CA LEU A 57 10.87 6.37 -1.47
C LEU A 57 12.21 6.91 -0.99
N SER A 58 13.22 6.81 -1.86
CA SER A 58 14.47 7.54 -1.66
C SER A 58 14.23 9.04 -1.82
N GLN A 59 15.02 9.88 -1.15
CA GLN A 59 14.90 11.34 -1.28
C GLN A 59 15.04 11.81 -2.73
N LYS A 60 15.87 11.13 -3.54
CA LYS A 60 16.04 11.43 -4.96
C LYS A 60 14.75 11.17 -5.74
N LEU A 61 14.20 9.97 -5.64
CA LEU A 61 12.94 9.60 -6.31
C LEU A 61 11.78 10.46 -5.82
N GLN A 62 11.75 10.80 -4.53
CA GLN A 62 10.70 11.67 -4.00
C GLN A 62 10.74 13.07 -4.63
N SER A 63 11.94 13.60 -4.90
CA SER A 63 12.06 14.91 -5.58
C SER A 63 11.59 14.87 -7.03
N GLU A 64 11.77 13.74 -7.72
CA GLU A 64 11.38 13.56 -9.12
C GLU A 64 9.89 13.26 -9.29
N VAL A 65 9.38 12.33 -8.48
CA VAL A 65 8.07 11.70 -8.67
C VAL A 65 7.04 12.17 -7.65
N GLY A 66 7.49 12.75 -6.53
CA GLY A 66 6.67 13.25 -5.44
C GLY A 66 6.11 12.18 -4.52
N ASP A 67 5.06 12.57 -3.79
CA ASP A 67 4.38 11.69 -2.85
C ASP A 67 3.48 10.69 -3.58
N PHE A 68 3.33 9.49 -3.01
CA PHE A 68 2.36 8.52 -3.48
C PHE A 68 0.94 8.94 -3.09
N LEU A 69 0.01 8.77 -4.02
CA LEU A 69 -1.39 9.16 -3.84
C LEU A 69 -2.30 7.94 -3.77
N GLN A 70 -2.33 7.15 -4.85
CA GLN A 70 -3.23 6.03 -5.02
C GLN A 70 -2.51 4.90 -5.75
N GLY A 71 -2.97 3.66 -5.58
CA GLY A 71 -2.46 2.55 -6.36
C GLY A 71 -3.53 1.52 -6.66
N GLU A 72 -3.27 0.72 -7.69
CA GLU A 72 -4.16 -0.29 -8.21
C GLU A 72 -3.38 -1.56 -8.56
N TRP A 73 -3.90 -2.70 -8.13
CA TRP A 73 -3.30 -3.99 -8.46
C TRP A 73 -3.54 -4.33 -9.92
N LYS A 74 -2.52 -4.87 -10.57
CA LYS A 74 -2.73 -5.63 -11.80
C LYS A 74 -3.70 -6.78 -11.50
N PRO A 75 -4.64 -7.14 -12.40
CA PRO A 75 -5.64 -8.17 -12.12
C PRO A 75 -5.05 -9.51 -11.63
N ASP A 76 -3.92 -9.94 -12.18
CA ASP A 76 -3.21 -11.17 -11.77
C ASP A 76 -2.42 -11.06 -10.44
N SER A 77 -2.52 -9.89 -9.79
CA SER A 77 -1.88 -9.54 -8.53
C SER A 77 -0.35 -9.67 -8.53
N SER A 78 0.26 -9.65 -9.73
CA SER A 78 1.71 -9.74 -9.88
C SER A 78 2.43 -8.40 -9.71
N LEU A 79 1.73 -7.30 -9.95
CA LEU A 79 2.25 -5.93 -9.92
C LEU A 79 1.21 -4.98 -9.32
N ILE A 80 1.68 -3.83 -8.84
CA ILE A 80 0.86 -2.73 -8.38
C ILE A 80 1.32 -1.44 -9.07
N ALA A 81 0.40 -0.72 -9.69
CA ALA A 81 0.67 0.61 -10.24
C ALA A 81 0.37 1.66 -9.17
N ILE A 82 1.21 2.67 -9.01
CA ILE A 82 1.03 3.76 -8.05
C ILE A 82 1.06 5.09 -8.80
N MET A 83 -0.01 5.85 -8.66
CA MET A 83 -0.11 7.23 -9.10
C MET A 83 0.57 8.15 -8.09
N THR A 84 1.42 9.04 -8.59
CA THR A 84 2.18 9.98 -7.77
C THR A 84 1.73 11.41 -8.01
N GLN A 85 2.16 12.33 -7.16
CA GLN A 85 1.77 13.74 -7.23
C GLN A 85 2.18 14.44 -8.53
N GLN A 86 3.23 13.99 -9.21
CA GLN A 86 3.71 14.54 -10.48
C GLN A 86 2.93 14.00 -11.69
N ASN A 87 1.77 13.36 -11.48
CA ASN A 87 0.98 12.67 -12.50
C ASN A 87 1.77 11.58 -13.26
N CYS A 88 2.76 10.98 -12.58
CA CYS A 88 3.51 9.84 -13.07
C CYS A 88 2.96 8.55 -12.44
N VAL A 89 3.13 7.43 -13.15
CA VAL A 89 2.80 6.09 -12.65
C VAL A 89 4.09 5.30 -12.46
N VAL A 90 4.28 4.77 -11.26
CA VAL A 90 5.37 3.85 -10.92
C VAL A 90 4.82 2.44 -10.69
N PHE A 91 5.62 1.41 -10.97
CA PHE A 91 5.25 0.00 -10.89
C PHE A 91 6.18 -0.78 -9.94
#